data_AF-A0A7C1Z4N4-F1
#
_entry.id   AF-A0A7C1Z4N4-F1
#
_cell.length_a   1.000
_cell.length_b   1.000
_cell.length_c   1.000
_cell.angle_alpha   90.00
_cell.angle_beta   90.00
_cell.angle_gamma   90.00
#
_symmetry.space_group_name_H-M   'P 1'
#
loop_
_entity.id
_entity.type
_entity.pdbx_description
1 polymer ?
#
loop_
_entity_poly.entity_id
_entity_poly.type
_entity_poly.pdbx_seq_one_letter_code
_entity_poly.pdbx_strand_id
1 'polypeptide(L)'
;MAGQTSRISKPQEPGLLFYLSGNKGFTADFAGGAQDLPNFLKDVAIIPNGAFGPGFSAEDSQLLSYWAPGNIYAQRGTISFFWRSRYPVGKTPFPIFRVGYADHSSWDMVWLRIDYNGSGF
;
A
#
# COMPACT_ATOMS: atom_id res chain seq x y z
N MET A 1 7.56 -18.52 -7.63
CA MET A 1 7.12 -17.96 -6.33
C MET A 1 5.75 -18.54 -6.00
N ALA A 2 5.55 -19.08 -4.79
CA ALA A 2 4.26 -19.62 -4.37
C ALA A 2 3.28 -18.45 -4.17
N GLY A 3 2.35 -18.27 -5.11
CA GLY A 3 1.24 -17.32 -4.95
C GLY A 3 0.24 -17.84 -3.92
N GLN A 4 -0.44 -16.93 -3.22
CA GLN A 4 -1.58 -17.27 -2.36
C GLN A 4 -2.66 -17.96 -3.19
N THR A 5 -3.52 -18.76 -2.56
CA THR A 5 -4.68 -19.34 -3.23
C THR A 5 -5.57 -18.21 -3.74
N SER A 6 -5.68 -18.10 -5.08
CA SER A 6 -6.41 -17.04 -5.77
C SER A 6 -7.88 -16.96 -5.31
N ARG A 7 -8.29 -15.82 -4.78
CA ARG A 7 -9.69 -15.51 -4.44
C ARG A 7 -10.16 -14.31 -5.25
N ILE A 8 -11.06 -14.54 -6.19
CA ILE A 8 -11.62 -13.46 -7.02
C ILE A 8 -12.86 -12.92 -6.33
N SER A 9 -12.79 -11.69 -5.84
CA SER A 9 -13.94 -10.89 -5.42
C SER A 9 -14.49 -10.07 -6.58
N LYS A 10 -15.80 -9.81 -6.61
CA LYS A 10 -16.40 -8.89 -7.59
C LYS A 10 -16.22 -7.44 -7.11
N PRO A 11 -15.78 -6.51 -7.95
CA PRO A 11 -15.59 -5.11 -7.54
C PRO A 11 -16.94 -4.48 -7.18
N GLN A 12 -16.98 -3.76 -6.06
CA GLN A 12 -18.14 -2.95 -5.66
C GLN A 12 -18.27 -1.69 -6.53
N GLU A 13 -17.15 -1.19 -7.06
CA GLU A 13 -17.10 0.03 -7.86
C GLU A 13 -16.40 -0.26 -9.20
N PRO A 14 -16.94 0.23 -10.34
CA PRO A 14 -16.28 0.08 -11.63
C PRO A 14 -14.85 0.64 -11.62
N GLY A 15 -13.88 -0.18 -12.03
CA GLY A 15 -12.47 0.24 -12.13
C GLY A 15 -11.67 0.13 -10.82
N LEU A 16 -12.29 -0.23 -9.69
CA LEU A 16 -11.56 -0.54 -8.47
C LEU A 16 -10.73 -1.82 -8.66
N LEU A 17 -9.43 -1.74 -8.37
CA LEU A 17 -8.51 -2.88 -8.50
C LEU A 17 -8.01 -3.38 -7.14
N PHE A 18 -7.96 -2.51 -6.13
CA PHE A 18 -7.51 -2.87 -4.80
C PHE A 18 -8.08 -1.90 -3.77
N TYR A 19 -8.49 -2.44 -2.61
CA TYR A 19 -8.96 -1.64 -1.49
C TYR A 19 -8.54 -2.27 -0.17
N LEU A 20 -8.02 -1.45 0.74
CA LEU A 20 -7.57 -1.84 2.06
C LEU A 20 -8.07 -0.82 3.09
N SER A 21 -9.08 -1.20 3.86
CA SER A 21 -9.69 -0.36 4.89
C SER A 21 -9.12 -0.58 6.30
N GLY A 22 -8.48 -1.72 6.54
CA GLY A 22 -8.08 -2.14 7.89
C GLY A 22 -9.17 -2.82 8.72
N ASN A 23 -10.43 -2.84 8.26
CA ASN A 23 -11.53 -3.53 8.96
C ASN A 23 -11.36 -5.06 8.98
N LYS A 24 -10.69 -5.62 7.97
CA LYS A 24 -10.30 -7.03 7.89
C LYS A 24 -8.84 -7.25 8.33
N GLY A 25 -8.33 -6.36 9.17
CA GLY A 25 -6.94 -6.30 9.56
C GLY A 25 -6.03 -6.02 8.35
N PHE A 26 -5.03 -6.88 8.12
CA PHE A 26 -4.13 -6.77 6.97
C PHE A 26 -4.64 -7.46 5.70
N THR A 27 -5.83 -8.05 5.72
CA THR A 27 -6.42 -8.60 4.49
C THR A 27 -7.07 -7.48 3.70
N ALA A 28 -6.74 -7.34 2.43
CA ALA A 28 -7.40 -6.40 1.54
C ALA A 28 -8.91 -6.68 1.46
N ASP A 29 -9.72 -5.64 1.49
CA ASP A 29 -11.16 -5.74 1.34
C ASP A 29 -11.55 -6.19 -0.06
N PHE A 30 -10.74 -5.79 -1.05
CA PHE A 30 -10.87 -6.14 -2.44
C PHE A 30 -9.47 -6.23 -3.10
N ALA A 31 -9.26 -7.27 -3.92
CA ALA A 31 -8.04 -7.45 -4.71
C ALA A 31 -8.38 -8.08 -6.07
N GLY A 32 -8.31 -7.30 -7.15
CA GLY A 32 -8.58 -7.75 -8.52
C GLY A 32 -7.54 -8.76 -9.04
N GLY A 33 -6.32 -8.71 -8.49
CA GLY A 33 -5.23 -9.66 -8.74
C GLY A 33 -5.35 -10.96 -7.94
N ALA A 34 -6.41 -11.12 -7.16
CA ALA A 34 -6.74 -12.31 -6.37
C ALA A 34 -5.72 -12.69 -5.27
N GLN A 35 -4.81 -11.77 -4.95
CA GLN A 35 -3.88 -11.85 -3.82
C GLN A 35 -4.26 -10.73 -2.84
N ASP A 36 -4.97 -11.08 -1.78
CA ASP A 36 -5.54 -10.16 -0.79
C ASP A 36 -4.73 -10.09 0.51
N LEU A 37 -3.80 -11.01 0.74
CA LEU A 37 -2.89 -10.97 1.89
C LEU A 37 -1.59 -10.22 1.52
N PRO A 38 -0.92 -9.60 2.50
CA PRO A 38 0.38 -8.99 2.27
C PRO A 38 1.41 -10.07 1.92
N ASN A 39 2.34 -9.74 1.02
CA ASN A 39 3.50 -10.58 0.74
C ASN A 39 4.68 -10.29 1.69
N PHE A 40 4.71 -9.09 2.27
CA PHE A 40 5.56 -8.76 3.40
C PHE A 40 4.76 -8.00 4.46
N LEU A 41 4.94 -8.37 5.72
CA LEU A 41 4.31 -7.76 6.88
C LEU A 41 5.25 -7.84 8.09
N LYS A 42 5.79 -6.70 8.52
CA LYS A 42 6.70 -6.57 9.66
C LYS A 42 6.61 -5.17 10.25
N ASP A 43 6.64 -5.07 11.58
CA ASP A 43 6.66 -3.81 12.33
C ASP A 43 5.55 -2.81 11.90
N VAL A 44 4.36 -3.35 11.60
CA VAL A 44 3.14 -2.60 11.36
C VAL A 44 2.05 -3.09 12.29
N ALA A 45 1.37 -2.16 12.95
CA ALA A 45 0.25 -2.44 13.85
C ALA A 45 -1.03 -1.77 13.34
N ILE A 46 -2.17 -2.41 13.59
CA ILE A 46 -3.48 -1.79 13.34
C ILE A 46 -3.81 -0.84 14.50
N ILE A 47 -4.26 0.37 14.17
CA ILE A 47 -4.75 1.35 15.14
C ILE A 47 -6.24 1.62 14.91
N PRO A 48 -7.03 1.86 15.96
CA PRO A 48 -8.48 2.02 15.82
C PRO A 48 -8.90 3.37 15.22
N ASN A 49 -8.02 4.38 15.26
CA ASN A 49 -8.30 5.78 14.93
C ASN A 49 -7.50 6.28 13.72
N GLY A 50 -7.71 5.62 12.58
CA GLY A 50 -7.26 6.11 11.28
C GLY A 50 -8.08 7.30 10.79
N ALA A 51 -7.82 7.74 9.56
CA ALA A 51 -8.59 8.83 8.93
C ALA A 51 -10.06 8.43 8.70
N PHE A 52 -10.29 7.16 8.32
CA PHE A 52 -11.62 6.57 8.13
C PHE A 52 -11.62 5.16 8.72
N GLY A 53 -12.11 5.03 9.95
CA GLY A 53 -12.08 3.74 10.67
C GLY A 53 -10.65 3.34 11.11
N PRO A 54 -10.33 2.04 11.16
CA PRO A 54 -8.99 1.58 11.49
C PRO A 54 -7.92 2.09 10.52
N GLY A 55 -6.68 2.19 10.99
CA GLY A 55 -5.53 2.55 10.18
C GLY A 55 -4.32 1.68 10.49
N PHE A 56 -3.21 1.94 9.79
CA PHE A 56 -1.96 1.24 10.01
C PHE A 56 -0.91 2.19 10.58
N SER A 57 -0.34 1.84 11.71
CA SER A 57 0.82 2.50 12.30
C SER A 57 2.07 1.72 11.91
N ALA A 58 3.01 2.40 11.28
CA ALA A 58 4.24 1.80 10.77
C ALA A 58 5.44 2.28 11.61
N GLU A 59 6.21 1.35 12.17
CA GLU A 59 7.43 1.63 12.93
C GLU A 59 8.61 1.98 11.99
N ASP A 60 9.75 2.33 12.56
CA ASP A 60 10.93 2.79 11.81
C ASP A 60 11.50 1.72 10.86
N SER A 61 11.33 0.43 11.18
CA SER A 61 11.77 -0.72 10.37
C SER A 61 10.63 -1.44 9.64
N GLN A 62 9.50 -0.74 9.44
CA GLN A 62 8.30 -1.33 8.83
C GLN A 62 8.57 -1.99 7.48
N LEU A 63 7.84 -3.07 7.22
CA LEU A 63 7.71 -3.65 5.90
C LEU A 63 6.26 -4.08 5.68
N LEU A 64 5.54 -3.38 4.81
CA LEU A 64 4.20 -3.73 4.37
C LEU A 64 4.10 -3.61 2.85
N SER A 65 3.71 -4.69 2.19
CA SER A 65 3.43 -4.67 0.76
C SER A 65 2.41 -5.72 0.35
N TYR A 66 1.84 -5.50 -0.82
CA TYR A 66 0.91 -6.41 -1.50
C TYR A 66 1.41 -6.67 -2.92
N TRP A 67 0.92 -7.75 -3.53
CA TRP A 67 1.17 -8.04 -4.93
C TRP A 67 0.53 -6.98 -5.83
N ALA A 68 1.32 -6.38 -6.71
CA ALA A 68 0.85 -5.39 -7.69
C ALA A 68 0.06 -5.98 -8.88
N PRO A 69 0.42 -7.15 -9.47
CA PRO A 69 -0.27 -7.67 -10.65
C PRO A 69 -1.79 -7.78 -10.44
N GLY A 70 -2.58 -7.10 -11.28
CA GLY A 70 -4.04 -7.08 -11.20
C GLY A 70 -4.65 -6.21 -10.09
N ASN A 71 -3.82 -5.67 -9.18
CA ASN A 71 -4.26 -4.84 -8.05
C ASN A 71 -4.02 -3.34 -8.26
N ILE A 72 -3.33 -2.94 -9.34
CA ILE A 72 -2.99 -1.53 -9.55
C ILE A 72 -3.00 -1.17 -11.03
N TYR A 73 -3.37 0.08 -11.32
CA TYR A 73 -3.24 0.70 -12.62
C TYR A 73 -2.39 1.96 -12.49
N ALA A 74 -1.24 1.99 -13.16
CA ALA A 74 -0.14 2.92 -12.93
C ALA A 74 -0.33 4.31 -13.59
N GLN A 75 -1.50 4.93 -13.43
CA GLN A 75 -1.81 6.24 -14.01
C GLN A 75 -2.01 7.29 -12.92
N ARG A 76 -1.63 8.55 -13.17
CA ARG A 76 -1.88 9.64 -12.23
C ARG A 76 -3.38 9.72 -11.88
N GLY A 77 -3.69 9.76 -10.59
CA GLY A 77 -5.06 9.87 -10.08
C GLY A 77 -5.77 8.54 -9.79
N THR A 78 -5.11 7.39 -9.98
CA THR A 78 -5.71 6.06 -9.71
C THR A 78 -5.42 5.51 -8.32
N ILE A 79 -4.60 6.23 -7.54
CA ILE A 79 -4.21 5.86 -6.19
C ILE A 79 -4.66 6.97 -5.26
N SER A 80 -5.32 6.58 -4.17
CA SER A 80 -5.65 7.47 -3.07
C SER A 80 -5.41 6.74 -1.76
N PHE A 81 -4.91 7.47 -0.78
CA PHE A 81 -4.74 6.99 0.60
C PHE A 81 -4.63 8.19 1.52
N PHE A 82 -4.90 7.96 2.80
CA PHE A 82 -4.65 8.93 3.86
C PHE A 82 -3.32 8.61 4.51
N TRP A 83 -2.52 9.64 4.73
CA TRP A 83 -1.24 9.51 5.39
C TRP A 83 -1.05 10.65 6.38
N ARG A 84 -0.50 10.31 7.54
CA ARG A 84 -0.03 11.27 8.54
C ARG A 84 1.33 10.81 9.01
N SER A 85 2.22 11.75 9.24
CA SER A 85 3.48 11.42 9.90
C SER A 85 3.26 11.17 11.39
N ARG A 86 4.05 10.25 11.96
CA ARG A 86 4.10 10.01 13.41
C ARG A 86 4.93 11.08 14.13
N TYR A 87 6.01 11.53 13.49
CA TYR A 87 6.91 12.57 13.99
C TYR A 87 6.83 13.80 13.07
N PRO A 88 7.19 15.00 13.54
CA PRO A 88 7.29 16.17 12.66
C PRO A 88 8.21 15.88 11.46
N VAL A 89 7.71 16.12 10.26
CA VAL A 89 8.49 15.97 9.03
C VAL A 89 9.33 17.22 8.78
N GLY A 90 10.59 17.01 8.46
CA GLY A 90 11.52 18.09 8.11
C GLY A 90 11.38 18.52 6.65
N LYS A 91 12.45 19.10 6.10
CA LYS A 91 12.54 19.49 4.68
C LYS A 91 13.07 18.36 3.78
N THR A 92 13.62 17.31 4.36
CA THR A 92 14.20 16.19 3.61
C THR A 92 13.10 15.40 2.90
N PRO A 93 13.14 15.25 1.56
CA PRO A 93 12.18 14.44 0.84
C PRO A 93 12.34 12.94 1.14
N PHE A 94 11.24 12.20 1.17
CA PHE A 94 11.26 10.75 1.40
C PHE A 94 10.04 10.06 0.78
N PRO A 95 10.14 8.75 0.46
CA PRO A 95 9.01 7.98 -0.06
C PRO A 95 7.92 7.75 0.97
N ILE A 96 6.67 7.92 0.52
CA ILE A 96 5.48 7.49 1.27
C ILE A 96 4.91 6.22 0.65
N PHE A 97 4.91 6.11 -0.67
CA PHE A 97 4.38 4.96 -1.40
C PHE A 97 5.30 4.60 -2.57
N ARG A 98 5.49 3.29 -2.80
CA ARG A 98 6.33 2.76 -3.87
C ARG A 98 5.68 1.53 -4.49
N VAL A 99 5.90 1.36 -5.79
CA VAL A 99 5.64 0.11 -6.51
C VAL A 99 6.86 -0.23 -7.34
N GLY A 100 7.38 -1.43 -7.13
CA GLY A 100 8.57 -1.94 -7.81
C GLY A 100 8.35 -3.34 -8.38
N TYR A 101 9.34 -3.82 -9.11
CA TYR A 101 9.41 -5.21 -9.57
C TYR A 101 10.21 -6.05 -8.59
N ALA A 102 9.72 -7.25 -8.28
CA ALA A 102 10.42 -8.20 -7.39
C ALA A 102 11.58 -8.94 -8.08
N ASP A 103 11.55 -9.02 -9.42
CA ASP A 103 12.58 -9.68 -10.25
C ASP A 103 13.40 -8.63 -10.99
N HIS A 104 14.35 -8.01 -10.28
CA HIS A 104 15.32 -7.13 -10.89
C HIS A 104 16.62 -7.11 -10.07
N SER A 105 17.74 -6.80 -10.72
CA SER A 105 19.07 -6.71 -10.09
C SER A 105 19.28 -5.43 -9.28
N SER A 106 18.36 -4.47 -9.36
CA SER A 106 18.41 -3.21 -8.62
C SER A 106 17.25 -3.08 -7.65
N TRP A 107 17.57 -2.79 -6.39
CA TRP A 107 16.62 -2.48 -5.32
C TRP A 107 15.87 -1.16 -5.53
N ASP A 108 16.35 -0.30 -6.43
CA ASP A 108 15.78 1.03 -6.72
C ASP A 108 14.84 1.04 -7.95
N MET A 109 14.52 -0.12 -8.53
CA MET A 109 13.59 -0.19 -9.67
C MET A 109 12.13 0.01 -9.21
N VAL A 110 11.75 1.28 -9.12
CA VAL A 110 10.41 1.75 -8.75
C VAL A 110 9.78 2.43 -9.96
N TRP A 111 8.64 1.94 -10.42
CA TRP A 111 7.93 2.50 -11.58
C TRP A 111 6.77 3.43 -11.18
N LEU A 112 6.36 3.41 -9.91
CA LEU A 112 5.46 4.41 -9.33
C LEU A 112 5.92 4.77 -7.93
N ARG A 113 6.05 6.08 -7.66
CA ARG A 113 6.50 6.62 -6.39
C ARG A 113 5.69 7.86 -6.02
N ILE A 114 5.29 7.95 -4.75
CA ILE A 114 4.73 9.17 -4.15
C ILE A 114 5.65 9.56 -3.00
N ASP A 115 6.16 10.78 -3.07
CA ASP A 115 7.11 11.33 -2.12
C ASP A 115 6.49 12.48 -1.34
N TYR A 116 6.88 12.57 -0.07
CA TYR A 116 6.87 13.84 0.63
C TYR A 116 7.98 14.73 0.05
N ASN A 117 7.64 15.93 -0.41
CA ASN A 117 8.54 16.82 -1.15
C ASN A 117 9.30 17.84 -0.28
N GLY A 118 9.20 17.76 1.05
CA GLY A 118 9.87 18.71 1.96
C GLY A 118 9.04 19.94 2.33
N SER A 119 7.91 20.16 1.66
CA SER A 119 6.95 21.20 1.95
C SER A 119 5.57 20.61 1.71
N GLY A 120 4.97 20.02 2.75
CA GLY A 120 3.54 19.71 2.72
C GLY A 120 2.77 20.91 2.16
N PHE A 121 1.74 20.65 1.34
CA PHE A 121 1.03 21.64 0.53
C PHE A 121 0.92 23.04 1.14
#